data_AF-A0A8J3FX91-F1
#
_entry.id   AF-A0A8J3FX91-F1
#
_cell.length_a   1.000
_cell.length_b   1.000
_cell.length_c   1.000
_cell.angle_alpha   90.00
_cell.angle_beta   90.00
_cell.angle_gamma   90.00
#
_symmetry.space_group_name_H-M   'P 1'
#
loop_
_entity.id
_entity.type
_entity.pdbx_description
1 polymer ?
#
loop_
_entity_poly.entity_id
_entity_poly.type
_entity_poly.pdbx_seq_one_letter_code
_entity_poly.pdbx_strand_id
1 'polypeptide(L)' 'MTSSDAGFMPHGELRGHALAEALAASKGARPIESAEDLAVEGVFESDAELDEFLTWVRKERRAHLA' A
#
# COMPACT_ATOMS: atom_id res chain seq x y z
N MET A 1 -14.01 20.77 33.26
CA MET A 1 -13.25 19.83 32.42
C MET A 1 -14.01 19.65 31.13
N THR A 2 -13.80 20.56 30.16
CA THR A 2 -14.32 20.37 28.80
C THR A 2 -13.32 19.46 28.09
N SER A 3 -13.75 18.23 27.84
CA SER A 3 -13.00 17.24 27.06
C SER A 3 -12.55 17.91 25.77
N SER A 4 -11.24 17.87 25.51
CA SER A 4 -10.66 18.28 24.24
C SER A 4 -11.11 17.26 23.20
N ASP A 5 -12.26 17.53 22.58
CA ASP A 5 -12.71 16.83 21.39
C ASP A 5 -11.74 17.21 20.27
N ALA A 6 -10.67 16.44 20.14
CA ALA A 6 -9.81 16.50 18.97
C ALA A 6 -10.71 16.11 17.79
N GLY A 7 -11.16 17.12 17.06
CA GLY A 7 -12.18 16.99 16.04
C GLY A 7 -11.92 15.77 15.16
N PHE A 8 -12.81 14.79 15.28
CA PHE A 8 -12.92 13.72 14.31
C PHE A 8 -13.31 14.38 12.98
N MET A 9 -12.31 14.68 12.15
CA MET A 9 -12.54 15.21 10.81
C MET A 9 -13.01 14.05 9.94
N PRO A 10 -14.29 14.01 9.52
CA PRO A 10 -14.75 12.98 8.60
C PRO A 10 -13.97 13.13 7.28
N HIS A 11 -13.43 12.03 6.75
CA HIS A 11 -12.60 12.00 5.54
C HIS A 11 -13.24 12.61 4.27
N GLY A 12 -14.50 13.06 4.32
CA GLY A 12 -15.25 13.65 3.21
C GLY A 12 -14.74 15.02 2.74
N GLU A 13 -14.00 15.76 3.58
CA GLU A 13 -13.46 17.09 3.24
C GLU A 13 -12.02 17.06 2.74
N LEU A 14 -11.28 15.99 3.01
CA LEU A 14 -9.90 15.84 2.55
C LEU A 14 -9.88 15.58 1.04
N ARG A 15 -8.92 16.20 0.34
CA ARG A 15 -8.71 16.04 -1.10
C ARG A 15 -7.22 15.81 -1.36
N GLY A 16 -6.92 15.13 -2.48
CA GLY A 16 -5.55 14.90 -2.92
C GLY A 16 -4.69 14.20 -1.87
N HIS A 17 -3.50 14.74 -1.63
CA HIS A 17 -2.48 14.16 -0.74
C HIS A 17 -2.98 13.91 0.68
N ALA A 18 -3.73 14.86 1.25
CA ALA A 18 -4.24 14.74 2.62
C ALA A 18 -5.27 13.61 2.78
N LEU A 19 -6.05 13.30 1.73
CA LEU A 19 -6.94 12.15 1.74
C LEU A 19 -6.15 10.84 1.64
N ALA A 20 -5.10 10.80 0.80
CA ALA A 20 -4.24 9.64 0.67
C ALA A 20 -3.52 9.32 1.98
N GLU A 21 -2.97 10.33 2.67
CA GLU A 21 -2.34 10.17 3.98
C GLU A 21 -3.32 9.69 5.04
N ALA A 22 -4.53 10.25 5.10
CA ALA A 22 -5.54 9.83 6.06
C ALA A 22 -6.01 8.38 5.83
N LEU A 23 -6.12 7.95 4.57
CA LEU A 23 -6.45 6.57 4.21
C LEU A 23 -5.29 5.61 4.46
N ALA A 24 -4.05 6.04 4.26
CA ALA A 24 -2.87 5.25 4.59
C ALA A 24 -2.80 5.02 6.10
N ALA A 25 -2.95 6.10 6.89
CA ALA A 25 -2.96 6.05 8.34
C ALA A 25 -4.08 5.15 8.89
N SER A 26 -5.30 5.22 8.33
CA SER A 26 -6.41 4.38 8.79
C SER A 26 -6.21 2.89 8.51
N LYS A 27 -5.35 2.55 7.54
CA LYS A 27 -4.98 1.17 7.19
C LYS A 27 -3.66 0.72 7.81
N GLY A 28 -3.01 1.56 8.62
CA GLY A 28 -1.65 1.31 9.11
C GLY A 28 -0.61 1.22 7.98
N ALA A 29 -0.94 1.72 6.80
CA ALA A 29 -0.06 1.74 5.65
C ALA A 29 0.88 2.96 5.74
N ARG A 30 2.12 2.77 5.30
CA ARG A 30 3.13 3.82 5.18
C ARG A 30 3.52 4.02 3.72
N PRO A 31 3.92 5.24 3.31
CA PRO A 31 4.54 5.45 2.02
C PRO A 31 5.77 4.54 1.84
N ILE A 32 5.99 4.10 0.59
CA ILE A 32 7.20 3.38 0.17
C ILE A 32 8.26 4.45 -0.10
N GLU A 33 9.33 4.45 0.69
CA GLU A 33 10.46 5.36 0.55
C GLU A 33 11.60 4.74 -0.26
N SER A 34 11.71 3.41 -0.24
CA SER A 34 12.71 2.68 -1.02
C SER A 34 12.24 1.28 -1.48
N ALA A 35 13.04 0.63 -2.32
CA ALA A 35 12.73 -0.73 -2.76
C ALA A 35 12.80 -1.74 -1.61
N GLU A 36 13.62 -1.46 -0.59
CA GLU A 36 13.76 -2.26 0.62
C GLU A 36 12.46 -2.30 1.44
N ASP A 37 11.63 -1.26 1.39
CA ASP A 37 10.31 -1.27 2.05
C ASP A 37 9.35 -2.32 1.47
N LEU A 38 9.61 -2.78 0.24
CA LEU A 38 8.84 -3.86 -0.41
C LEU A 38 9.38 -5.25 -0.06
N ALA A 39 10.59 -5.34 0.51
CA ALA A 39 11.18 -6.60 0.93
C ALA A 39 10.59 -7.00 2.28
N VAL A 40 9.64 -7.94 2.26
CA VAL A 40 9.01 -8.46 3.48
C VAL A 40 9.36 -9.94 3.60
N GLU A 41 9.98 -10.29 4.73
CA GLU A 41 10.34 -11.67 5.03
C GLU A 41 9.09 -12.57 5.08
N GLY A 42 9.19 -13.74 4.44
CA GLY A 42 8.11 -14.73 4.45
C GLY A 42 6.89 -14.36 3.60
N VAL A 43 6.97 -13.35 2.73
CA VAL A 43 5.92 -13.11 1.71
C VAL A 43 5.84 -14.27 0.72
N PHE A 44 6.99 -14.87 0.42
CA PHE A 44 7.09 -16.09 -0.36
C PHE A 44 7.64 -17.19 0.55
N GLU A 45 7.04 -18.38 0.46
CA GLU A 45 7.47 -19.58 1.17
C GLU A 45 8.76 -20.15 0.57
N SER A 46 9.07 -19.81 -0.69
CA SER A 46 10.30 -20.24 -1.37
C SER A 46 10.66 -19.37 -2.58
N ASP A 47 11.92 -19.45 -3.01
CA ASP A 47 12.39 -18.80 -4.26
C ASP A 47 11.62 -19.31 -5.50
N ALA A 48 11.19 -20.58 -5.50
CA ALA A 48 10.42 -21.15 -6.59
C ALA A 48 9.04 -20.49 -6.74
N GLU A 49 8.40 -20.16 -5.62
CA GLU A 49 7.12 -19.42 -5.60
C GLU A 49 7.32 -17.99 -6.15
N LEU A 50 8.39 -17.31 -5.73
CA LEU A 50 8.75 -15.99 -6.26
C LEU A 50 8.95 -16.04 -7.78
N ASP A 51 9.65 -17.05 -8.31
CA ASP A 51 9.86 -17.22 -9.74
C ASP A 51 8.56 -17.46 -10.53
N GLU A 52 7.63 -18.23 -9.96
CA GLU A 52 6.30 -18.44 -10.53
C GLU A 52 5.52 -17.12 -10.60
N PHE A 53 5.50 -16.36 -9.50
CA PHE A 53 4.86 -15.05 -9.43
C PHE A 53 5.44 -14.08 -10.49
N LEU A 54 6.77 -14.00 -10.60
CA LEU A 54 7.43 -13.15 -11.59
C LEU A 54 7.12 -13.56 -13.03
N THR A 55 6.99 -14.87 -13.27
CA THR A 55 6.60 -15.40 -14.59
C THR A 55 5.18 -14.99 -14.94
N TRP A 56 4.24 -15.11 -13.99
CA TRP A 56 2.87 -14.67 -14.16
C TRP A 56 2.77 -13.17 -14.44
N VAL A 57 3.44 -12.31 -13.66
CA VAL A 57 3.45 -10.85 -13.87
C VAL A 57 3.96 -10.50 -15.27
N ARG A 58 5.05 -11.14 -15.72
CA ARG A 58 5.62 -10.90 -17.06
C ARG A 58 4.68 -11.35 -18.18
N LYS A 59 3.87 -12.38 -17.94
CA LYS A 59 2.86 -12.85 -18.89
C LYS A 59 1.71 -11.84 -18.97
N GLU A 60 1.17 -11.40 -17.83
CA GLU A 60 0.04 -10.47 -17.85
C GLU A 60 0.40 -9.09 -18.36
N ARG A 61 1.60 -8.61 -18.04
CA ARG A 61 2.09 -7.35 -18.60
C ARG A 61 2.19 -7.42 -20.12
N ARG A 62 2.64 -8.54 -20.67
CA ARG A 62 2.70 -8.75 -22.13
C ARG A 62 1.32 -8.86 -22.74
N ALA A 63 0.36 -9.49 -22.07
CA ALA A 63 -1.02 -9.61 -22.56
C ALA A 63 -1.75 -8.27 -22.64
N HIS A 64 -1.48 -7.34 -21.71
CA HIS A 64 -2.10 -6.01 -21.69
C HIS A 64 -1.37 -4.96 -22.57
N LEU A 65 -0.26 -5.33 -23.21
CA LEU A 65 0.49 -4.46 -24.12
C LEU A 65 0.24 -4.78 -25.61
N ALA A 66 -0.63 -5.76 -25.91
CA ALA A 66 -1.06 -6.15 -27.26
C ALA A 66 -2.45 -5.57 -27.57
#